data_AF-A0AAE3UDV6-F1
#
_entry.id   AF-A0AAE3UDV6-F1
#
_cell.length_a   1.000
_cell.length_b   1.000
_cell.length_c   1.000
_cell.angle_alpha   90.00
_cell.angle_beta   90.00
_cell.angle_gamma   90.00
#
_symmetry.space_group_name_H-M   'P 1'
#
loop_
_entity.id
_entity.type
_entity.pdbx_description
1 polymer ?
#
loop_
_entity_poly.entity_id
_entity_poly.type
_entity_poly.pdbx_seq_one_letter_code
_entity_poly.pdbx_strand_id
1 'polypeptide(L)'
;MTFRKTIRIVHLWLGLLTGAVVLVSMIAAAIFVWDKELTDWYYHDYVFVTPQATPPLPLSQLVEAARQTVPGKQLRWIDIDRDPAQAYVFVSYKENSSPTGWTNWDDYMYWDQIYIDPYTGKRLVVVDML
;
A
#
# COMPACT_ATOMS: atom_id res chain seq x y z
N MET A 1 -6.51 34.91 40.42
CA MET A 1 -7.41 33.94 39.73
C MET A 1 -7.73 32.82 40.69
N THR A 2 -8.97 32.30 40.72
CA THR A 2 -9.30 31.12 41.53
C THR A 2 -8.91 29.84 40.79
N PHE A 3 -8.36 28.86 41.52
CA PHE A 3 -7.91 27.57 40.98
C PHE A 3 -8.93 26.89 40.06
N ARG A 4 -10.21 26.94 40.42
CA ARG A 4 -11.32 26.39 39.62
C ARG A 4 -11.48 27.05 38.25
N LYS A 5 -11.23 28.36 38.12
CA LYS A 5 -11.32 29.07 36.83
C LYS A 5 -10.17 28.69 35.91
N THR A 6 -8.95 28.56 36.46
CA THR A 6 -7.77 28.13 35.71
C THR A 6 -7.95 26.74 35.14
N ILE A 7 -8.44 25.77 35.94
CA ILE A 7 -8.69 24.40 35.45
C ILE A 7 -9.67 24.39 34.29
N ARG A 8 -10.75 25.18 34.34
CA ARG A 8 -11.74 25.24 33.25
C ARG A 8 -11.13 25.74 31.94
N ILE A 9 -10.32 26.80 32.02
CA ILE A 9 -9.66 27.36 30.84
C ILE A 9 -8.65 26.36 30.27
N VAL A 10 -7.81 25.77 31.14
CA VAL A 10 -6.80 24.78 30.71
C VAL A 10 -7.47 23.54 30.11
N HIS A 11 -8.51 22.99 30.75
CA HIS A 11 -9.24 21.83 30.24
C HIS A 11 -9.91 22.13 28.89
N LEU A 12 -10.51 23.32 28.72
CA LEU A 12 -11.12 23.73 27.46
C LEU A 12 -10.08 23.75 26.33
N TRP A 13 -8.97 24.45 26.52
CA TRP A 13 -7.96 24.57 25.47
C TRP A 13 -7.23 23.26 25.21
N LEU A 14 -6.91 22.49 26.26
CA LEU A 14 -6.29 21.18 26.11
C LEU A 14 -7.23 20.21 25.37
N GLY A 15 -8.50 20.13 25.78
CA GLY A 15 -9.50 19.27 25.14
C GLY A 15 -9.82 19.69 23.71
N LEU A 16 -9.87 21.01 23.43
CA LEU A 16 -10.10 21.51 22.08
C LEU A 16 -8.93 21.17 21.15
N LEU A 17 -7.69 21.36 21.61
CA LEU A 17 -6.50 21.04 20.83
C LEU A 17 -6.35 19.53 20.61
N THR A 18 -6.51 18.71 21.65
CA THR A 18 -6.40 17.25 21.50
C THR A 18 -7.55 16.69 20.68
N GLY A 19 -8.78 17.18 20.89
CA GLY A 19 -9.95 16.79 20.12
C GLY A 19 -9.81 17.12 18.62
N ALA A 20 -9.22 18.27 18.29
CA ALA A 20 -8.94 18.63 16.90
C ALA A 20 -7.93 17.66 16.24
N VAL A 21 -6.86 17.31 16.95
CA VAL A 21 -5.87 16.32 16.45
C VAL A 21 -6.53 14.97 16.21
N VAL A 22 -7.29 14.46 17.20
CA VAL A 22 -8.00 13.18 17.08
C VAL A 22 -9.00 13.22 15.92
N LEU A 23 -9.75 14.31 15.75
CA LEU A 23 -10.72 14.45 14.67
C LEU A 23 -10.05 14.33 13.30
N VAL A 24 -8.95 15.03 13.07
CA VAL A 24 -8.20 14.97 11.80
C VAL A 24 -7.64 13.55 11.57
N SER A 25 -7.04 12.95 12.60
CA SER A 25 -6.50 11.58 12.50
C SER A 25 -7.58 10.54 12.20
N MET A 26 -8.78 10.67 12.80
CA MET A 26 -9.88 9.73 12.58
C MET A 26 -10.51 9.89 11.20
N ILE A 27 -10.56 11.10 10.65
CA ILE A 27 -11.01 11.31 9.27
C ILE A 27 -10.05 10.62 8.29
N ALA A 28 -8.73 10.78 8.48
CA ALA A 28 -7.75 10.10 7.64
C ALA A 28 -7.87 8.56 7.74
N ALA A 29 -8.02 8.04 8.96
CA ALA A 29 -8.23 6.60 9.17
C ALA A 29 -9.53 6.10 8.54
N ALA A 30 -10.62 6.87 8.60
CA ALA A 30 -11.90 6.52 7.99
C ALA A 30 -11.81 6.45 6.45
N ILE A 31 -11.05 7.36 5.83
CA ILE A 31 -10.79 7.31 4.38
C ILE A 31 -9.93 6.10 4.03
N PHE A 32 -8.91 5.78 4.85
CA PHE A 32 -8.00 4.66 4.62
C PHE A 32 -8.70 3.28 4.63
N VAL A 33 -9.88 3.15 5.27
CA VAL A 33 -10.68 1.91 5.19
C VAL A 33 -11.08 1.57 3.75
N TRP A 34 -11.12 2.55 2.84
CA TRP A 34 -11.45 2.37 1.43
C TRP A 34 -10.23 2.32 0.52
N ASP A 35 -9.05 2.04 1.06
CA ASP A 35 -7.80 1.99 0.29
C ASP A 35 -7.91 1.06 -0.92
N LYS A 36 -8.52 -0.12 -0.76
CA LYS A 36 -8.76 -1.05 -1.87
C LYS A 36 -9.71 -0.47 -2.91
N GLU A 37 -10.87 0.02 -2.51
CA GLU A 37 -11.87 0.55 -3.45
C GLU A 37 -11.37 1.78 -4.21
N LEU A 38 -10.62 2.66 -3.53
CA LEU A 38 -10.00 3.82 -4.15
C LEU A 38 -8.87 3.42 -5.10
N THR A 39 -8.06 2.43 -4.73
CA THR A 39 -7.01 1.87 -5.59
C THR A 39 -7.62 1.23 -6.84
N ASP A 40 -8.60 0.35 -6.67
CA ASP A 40 -9.30 -0.32 -7.77
C ASP A 40 -9.99 0.69 -8.72
N TRP A 41 -10.52 1.79 -8.18
CA TRP A 41 -11.16 2.85 -8.96
C TRP A 41 -10.14 3.73 -9.71
N TYR A 42 -9.12 4.22 -9.03
CA TYR A 42 -8.18 5.19 -9.58
C TYR A 42 -7.11 4.55 -10.47
N TYR A 43 -6.66 3.35 -10.10
CA TYR A 43 -5.60 2.60 -10.79
C TYR A 43 -6.13 1.44 -11.64
N HIS A 44 -7.36 1.62 -12.14
CA HIS A 44 -8.08 0.61 -12.88
C HIS A 44 -7.27 -0.01 -14.04
N ASP A 45 -6.47 0.83 -14.72
CA ASP A 45 -5.68 0.47 -15.91
C ASP A 45 -4.66 -0.65 -15.69
N TYR A 46 -4.22 -0.88 -14.46
CA TYR A 46 -3.24 -1.91 -14.14
C TYR A 46 -3.63 -2.83 -12.99
N VAL A 47 -4.65 -2.46 -12.21
CA VAL A 47 -5.29 -3.37 -11.23
C VAL A 47 -6.12 -4.41 -11.96
N PHE A 48 -6.81 -4.03 -13.04
CA PHE A 48 -7.69 -4.92 -13.78
C PHE A 48 -7.09 -5.37 -15.11
N VAL A 49 -7.42 -6.60 -15.48
CA VAL A 49 -7.05 -7.26 -16.74
C VAL A 49 -8.30 -7.80 -17.42
N THR A 50 -8.20 -8.07 -18.72
CA THR A 50 -9.28 -8.74 -19.45
C THR A 50 -9.17 -10.26 -19.23
N PRO A 51 -10.16 -10.91 -18.58
CA PRO A 51 -10.12 -12.35 -18.40
C PRO A 51 -10.09 -13.09 -19.75
N GLN A 52 -9.29 -14.14 -19.84
CA GLN A 52 -9.23 -14.98 -21.03
C GLN A 52 -9.94 -16.32 -20.79
N ALA A 53 -10.38 -16.97 -21.87
CA ALA A 53 -10.99 -18.30 -21.80
C ALA A 53 -9.97 -19.40 -21.43
N THR A 54 -8.68 -19.08 -21.46
CA THR A 54 -7.59 -19.96 -21.04
C THR A 54 -7.31 -19.81 -19.55
N PRO A 55 -6.83 -20.87 -18.87
CA PRO A 55 -6.37 -20.73 -17.49
C PRO A 55 -5.18 -19.75 -17.41
N PRO A 56 -4.98 -19.10 -16.25
CA PRO A 56 -3.76 -18.35 -15.97
C PRO A 56 -2.49 -19.16 -16.26
N LEU A 57 -1.42 -18.45 -16.62
CA LEU A 57 -0.11 -19.07 -16.81
C LEU A 57 0.38 -19.74 -15.51
N PRO A 58 1.23 -20.77 -15.61
CA PRO A 58 1.86 -21.36 -14.44
C PRO A 58 2.60 -20.32 -13.62
N LEU A 59 2.46 -20.39 -12.29
CA LEU A 59 3.08 -19.43 -11.37
C LEU A 59 4.60 -19.30 -11.58
N SER A 60 5.28 -20.39 -11.95
CA SER A 60 6.71 -20.38 -12.28
C SER A 60 7.05 -19.44 -13.43
N GLN A 61 6.21 -19.36 -14.47
CA GLN A 61 6.43 -18.45 -15.59
C GLN A 61 6.19 -16.99 -15.17
N LEU A 62 5.15 -16.74 -14.37
CA LEU A 62 4.84 -15.40 -13.86
C LEU A 62 5.92 -14.89 -12.89
N VAL A 63 6.45 -15.77 -12.03
CA VAL A 63 7.58 -15.46 -11.15
C VAL A 63 8.82 -15.07 -11.95
N GLU A 64 9.14 -15.79 -13.03
CA GLU A 64 10.26 -15.44 -13.89
C GLU A 64 10.03 -14.11 -14.61
N ALA A 65 8.82 -13.84 -15.10
CA ALA A 65 8.46 -12.54 -15.67
C ALA A 65 8.60 -11.38 -14.66
N ALA A 66 8.20 -11.61 -13.41
CA ALA A 66 8.37 -10.64 -12.32
C ALA A 66 9.85 -10.41 -12.00
N ARG A 67 10.67 -11.46 -11.93
CA ARG A 67 12.12 -11.36 -11.68
C ARG A 67 12.86 -10.55 -12.76
N GLN A 68 12.47 -10.72 -14.01
CA GLN A 68 13.04 -9.96 -15.13
C GLN A 68 12.71 -8.46 -15.04
N THR A 69 11.63 -8.11 -14.35
CA THR A 69 11.20 -6.72 -14.17
C THR A 69 12.02 -6.00 -13.10
N VAL A 70 12.47 -6.70 -12.07
CA VAL A 70 13.24 -6.15 -10.95
C VAL A 70 14.57 -6.89 -10.75
N PRO A 71 15.53 -6.75 -11.69
CA PRO A 71 16.79 -7.49 -11.63
C PRO A 71 17.58 -7.16 -10.36
N GLY A 72 18.00 -8.20 -9.64
CA GLY A 72 18.76 -8.07 -8.40
C GLY A 72 17.92 -7.82 -7.13
N LYS A 73 16.60 -7.65 -7.25
CA LYS A 73 15.69 -7.59 -6.11
C LYS A 73 15.06 -8.96 -5.84
N GLN A 74 14.81 -9.29 -4.57
CA GLN A 74 14.21 -10.57 -4.19
C GLN A 74 12.69 -10.42 -4.11
N LEU A 75 11.96 -11.26 -4.84
CA LEU A 75 10.51 -11.39 -4.68
C LEU A 75 10.22 -12.05 -3.32
N ARG A 76 9.26 -11.49 -2.59
CA ARG A 76 8.95 -11.85 -1.21
C ARG A 76 7.66 -12.63 -1.10
N TRP A 77 6.60 -12.08 -1.68
CA TRP A 77 5.31 -12.76 -1.77
C TRP A 77 4.58 -12.33 -3.04
N ILE A 78 3.46 -12.99 -3.28
CA ILE A 78 2.59 -12.78 -4.44
C ILE A 78 1.17 -12.68 -3.91
N ASP A 79 0.48 -11.61 -4.25
CA ASP A 79 -0.93 -11.42 -3.98
C ASP A 79 -1.73 -11.84 -5.22
N ILE A 80 -2.57 -12.85 -5.01
CA ILE A 80 -3.45 -13.44 -6.03
C ILE A 80 -4.88 -13.23 -5.55
N ASP A 81 -5.61 -12.35 -6.24
CA ASP A 81 -7.03 -12.16 -5.97
C ASP A 81 -7.85 -13.34 -6.53
N ARG A 82 -9.05 -13.52 -5.99
CA ARG A 82 -10.02 -14.52 -6.45
C ARG A 82 -10.75 -14.07 -7.71
N ASP A 83 -10.83 -12.77 -7.94
CA ASP A 83 -11.43 -12.22 -9.16
C ASP A 83 -10.49 -12.44 -10.36
N PRO A 84 -10.92 -13.20 -11.39
CA PRO A 84 -10.13 -13.42 -12.60
C PRO A 84 -9.85 -12.13 -13.39
N ALA A 85 -10.56 -11.04 -13.12
CA ALA A 85 -10.31 -9.75 -13.72
C ALA A 85 -9.19 -8.96 -13.03
N GLN A 86 -8.56 -9.46 -11.97
CA GLN A 86 -7.45 -8.77 -11.31
C GLN A 86 -6.07 -9.25 -11.76
N ALA A 87 -5.14 -8.30 -11.84
CA ALA A 87 -3.73 -8.58 -12.05
C ALA A 87 -3.13 -9.28 -10.82
N TYR A 88 -2.09 -10.09 -11.04
CA TYR A 88 -1.32 -10.66 -9.94
C TYR A 88 -0.24 -9.66 -9.52
N VAL A 89 -0.10 -9.46 -8.22
CA VAL A 89 0.85 -8.49 -7.66
C VAL A 89 2.02 -9.22 -7.03
N PHE A 90 3.22 -8.97 -7.53
CA PHE A 90 4.45 -9.52 -6.98
C PHE A 90 5.14 -8.44 -6.16
N VAL A 91 5.45 -8.75 -4.90
CA VAL A 91 6.04 -7.77 -4.00
C VAL A 91 7.52 -8.06 -3.78
N SER A 92 8.34 -7.02 -3.86
CA SER A 92 9.76 -7.08 -3.59
C SER A 92 10.13 -5.98 -2.61
N TYR A 93 10.69 -6.34 -1.46
CA TYR A 93 11.17 -5.34 -0.52
C TYR A 93 12.42 -5.81 0.23
N LYS A 94 13.21 -4.85 0.66
CA LYS A 94 14.35 -5.04 1.55
C LYS A 94 14.30 -4.01 2.66
N GLU A 95 14.17 -4.48 3.88
CA GLU A 95 14.25 -3.64 5.08
C GLU A 95 15.63 -3.00 5.21
N ASN A 96 15.65 -1.77 5.72
CA ASN A 96 16.86 -1.11 6.18
C ASN A 96 17.28 -1.72 7.52
N SER A 97 18.53 -2.21 7.62
CA SER A 97 19.03 -2.81 8.86
C SER A 97 19.41 -1.78 9.93
N SER A 98 19.54 -0.51 9.56
CA SER A 98 19.90 0.59 10.46
C SER A 98 19.13 1.87 10.10
N PRO A 99 17.80 1.90 10.29
CA PRO A 99 17.01 3.10 10.06
C PRO A 99 17.44 4.22 11.03
N THR A 100 17.67 5.39 10.48
CA THR A 100 18.03 6.63 11.18
C THR A 100 16.94 7.70 11.06
N GLY A 101 15.97 7.50 10.18
CA GLY A 101 14.83 8.38 9.97
C GLY A 101 13.90 8.48 11.17
N TRP A 102 13.24 9.64 11.31
CA TRP A 102 12.16 9.84 12.29
C TRP A 102 10.84 9.17 11.88
N THR A 103 10.70 8.85 10.59
CA THR A 103 9.48 8.29 9.98
C THR A 103 9.79 6.95 9.32
N ASN A 104 8.74 6.22 8.96
CA ASN A 104 8.81 4.90 8.33
C ASN A 104 9.39 4.90 6.89
N TRP A 105 9.65 6.06 6.29
CA TRP A 105 10.26 6.15 4.96
C TRP A 105 11.69 5.60 4.89
N ASP A 106 12.38 5.52 6.04
CA ASP A 106 13.74 4.96 6.11
C ASP A 106 13.75 3.47 6.52
N ASP A 107 12.58 2.86 6.74
CA ASP A 107 12.48 1.46 7.18
C ASP A 107 12.83 0.48 6.06
N TYR A 108 12.82 0.92 4.80
CA TYR A 108 13.00 0.07 3.62
C TYR A 108 14.00 0.69 2.64
N MET A 109 14.92 -0.14 2.14
CA MET A 109 15.87 0.20 1.07
C MET A 109 15.20 0.24 -0.30
N TYR A 110 14.21 -0.63 -0.51
CA TYR A 110 13.31 -0.64 -1.65
C TYR A 110 12.02 -1.36 -1.25
N TRP A 111 10.91 -0.95 -1.85
CA TRP A 111 9.62 -1.64 -1.76
C TRP A 111 8.86 -1.45 -3.07
N ASP A 112 8.83 -2.48 -3.92
CA ASP A 112 8.14 -2.44 -5.20
C ASP A 112 6.96 -3.42 -5.22
N GLN A 113 5.87 -3.01 -5.87
CA GLN A 113 4.78 -3.87 -6.29
C GLN A 113 4.76 -3.97 -7.81
N ILE A 114 4.79 -5.20 -8.33
CA ILE A 114 4.86 -5.48 -9.76
C ILE A 114 3.56 -6.12 -10.19
N TYR A 115 2.77 -5.40 -10.98
CA TYR A 115 1.50 -5.87 -11.51
C TYR A 115 1.74 -6.61 -12.82
N ILE A 116 1.28 -7.86 -12.87
CA ILE A 116 1.43 -8.73 -14.04
C ILE A 116 0.08 -9.30 -14.43
N ASP A 117 -0.18 -9.29 -15.74
CA ASP A 117 -1.33 -9.98 -16.31
C ASP A 117 -1.16 -11.50 -16.17
N PRO A 118 -2.05 -12.19 -15.41
CA PRO A 118 -1.93 -13.62 -15.16
C PRO A 118 -2.12 -14.49 -16.40
N TYR A 119 -2.76 -13.97 -17.46
CA TYR A 119 -3.03 -14.72 -18.69
C TYR A 119 -1.93 -14.57 -19.73
N THR A 120 -1.31 -13.39 -19.82
CA THR A 120 -0.26 -13.12 -20.81
C THR A 120 1.15 -13.15 -20.23
N GLY A 121 1.30 -13.05 -18.91
CA GLY A 121 2.59 -12.89 -18.23
C GLY A 121 3.24 -11.53 -18.49
N LYS A 122 2.51 -10.59 -19.10
CA LYS A 122 3.01 -9.26 -19.41
C LYS A 122 2.98 -8.39 -18.15
N ARG A 123 4.09 -7.71 -17.89
CA ARG A 123 4.16 -6.63 -16.90
C ARG A 123 3.25 -5.46 -17.30
N LEU A 124 2.35 -5.08 -16.39
CA LEU A 124 1.51 -3.90 -16.51
C LEU A 124 2.25 -2.67 -15.98
N VAL A 125 2.65 -2.68 -14.71
CA VAL A 125 3.37 -1.57 -14.06
C VAL A 125 4.26 -2.07 -12.92
N VAL A 126 5.25 -1.26 -12.55
CA VAL A 126 6.00 -1.38 -11.28
C VAL A 126 5.72 -0.12 -10.48
N VAL A 127 5.19 -0.28 -9.28
CA VAL A 127 4.88 0.81 -8.35
C VAL A 127 5.93 0.79 -7.24
N ASP A 128 6.61 1.91 -7.04
CA ASP A 128 7.46 2.15 -5.88
C ASP A 128 6.56 2.59 -4.71
N MET A 129 6.68 1.91 -3.57
CA MET A 129 5.85 2.10 -2.37
C MET A 129 6.58 2.88 -1.27
N LEU A 130 7.81 3.33 -1.50
CA LEU A 130 8.57 4.15 -0.55
C LEU A 130 8.04 5.58 -0.42
#